data_AF-A0A519RW90-F1
#
_entry.id   AF-A0A519RW90-F1
#
_cell.length_a   1.000
_cell.length_b   1.000
_cell.length_c   1.000
_cell.angle_alpha   90.00
_cell.angle_beta   90.00
_cell.angle_gamma   90.00
#
_symmetry.space_group_name_H-M   'P 1'
#
loop_
_entity.id
_entity.type
_entity.pdbx_description
1 polymer ?
#
loop_
_entity_poly.entity_id
_entity_poly.type
_entity_poly.pdbx_seq_one_letter_code
_entity_poly.pdbx_strand_id
1 'polypeptide(L)' 'LDHLGEPCKTIIQDFYIHNLSMQDICEKFGYTNTDNAKTQKYKCLQRLKKIFFQH' A
#
# COMPACT_ATOMS: atom_id res chain seq x y z
N LEU A 1 -8.09 -6.86 -6.48
CA LEU A 1 -7.16 -5.72 -6.23
C LEU A 1 -7.13 -4.71 -7.37
N ASP A 2 -7.58 -5.06 -8.57
CA ASP A 2 -7.53 -4.15 -9.73
C ASP A 2 -8.25 -2.82 -9.54
N HIS A 3 -9.37 -2.81 -8.81
CA HIS A 3 -10.12 -1.59 -8.50
C HIS A 3 -9.39 -0.62 -7.55
N LEU A 4 -8.29 -1.05 -6.89
CA LEU A 4 -7.56 -0.21 -5.94
C LEU A 4 -6.68 0.85 -6.63
N GLY A 5 -6.20 0.54 -7.85
CA GLY A 5 -5.29 1.39 -8.63
C GLY A 5 -3.88 1.51 -8.04
N GLU A 6 -2.96 2.05 -8.82
CA GLU A 6 -1.60 2.37 -8.39
C GLU A 6 -1.53 3.73 -7.69
N PRO A 7 -0.62 3.92 -6.71
CA PRO A 7 0.37 2.98 -6.19
C PRO A 7 -0.16 1.98 -5.14
N CYS A 8 -1.46 2.03 -4.83
CA CYS A 8 -2.03 1.29 -3.70
C CYS A 8 -2.08 -0.22 -3.90
N LYS A 9 -2.33 -0.70 -5.12
CA LYS A 9 -2.32 -2.13 -5.45
C LYS A 9 -0.93 -2.70 -5.19
N THR A 10 0.12 -2.11 -5.75
CA THR A 10 1.50 -2.57 -5.53
C THR A 10 1.90 -2.54 -4.05
N ILE A 11 1.62 -1.47 -3.30
CA ILE A 11 1.96 -1.41 -1.86
C ILE A 11 1.29 -2.54 -1.05
N ILE A 12 0.01 -2.82 -1.32
CA ILE A 12 -0.73 -3.86 -0.61
C ILE A 12 -0.24 -5.25 -1.03
N GLN A 13 0.08 -5.47 -2.31
CA GLN A 13 0.65 -6.74 -2.77
C GLN A 13 2.04 -6.98 -2.20
N ASP A 14 2.92 -5.98 -2.24
CA ASP A 14 4.27 -6.08 -1.71
C ASP A 14 4.27 -6.39 -0.21
N PHE A 15 3.38 -5.77 0.56
CA PHE A 15 3.30 -5.99 2.00
C PHE A 15 2.64 -7.33 2.36
N TYR A 16 1.49 -7.68 1.76
CA TYR A 16 0.69 -8.85 2.19
C TYR A 16 0.94 -10.13 1.37
N ILE A 17 1.39 -10.00 0.12
CA ILE A 17 1.66 -11.16 -0.77
C ILE A 17 3.16 -11.45 -0.78
N HIS A 18 4.00 -10.42 -0.97
CA HIS A 18 5.45 -10.60 -1.04
C HIS A 18 6.15 -10.50 0.33
N ASN A 19 5.41 -10.17 1.40
CA ASN A 19 5.94 -10.00 2.76
C ASN A 19 7.15 -9.05 2.85
N LEU A 20 7.21 -8.04 1.97
CA LEU A 20 8.28 -7.06 1.97
C LEU A 20 8.17 -6.15 3.20
N SER A 21 9.32 -5.76 3.76
CA SER A 21 9.34 -4.82 4.87
C SER A 21 8.93 -3.43 4.38
N MET A 22 8.54 -2.55 5.32
CA MET A 22 8.19 -1.18 4.94
C MET A 22 9.40 -0.37 4.46
N GLN A 23 10.62 -0.77 4.83
CA GLN A 23 11.85 -0.19 4.28
C GLN A 23 12.05 -0.60 2.82
N ASP A 24 11.91 -1.89 2.49
CA ASP A 24 12.03 -2.37 1.10
C ASP A 24 11.01 -1.68 0.19
N ILE A 25 9.77 -1.55 0.68
CA ILE A 25 8.70 -0.85 -0.04
C ILE A 25 9.02 0.66 -0.14
N CYS A 26 9.60 1.26 0.90
CA CYS A 26 10.02 2.67 0.86
C CYS A 26 11.08 2.90 -0.23
N GLU A 27 12.12 2.07 -0.28
CA GLU A 27 13.18 2.13 -1.30
C GLU A 27 12.61 1.88 -2.70
N LYS A 28 11.77 0.86 -2.87
CA LYS A 28 11.15 0.52 -4.15
C LYS A 28 10.33 1.67 -4.74
N PHE A 29 9.65 2.45 -3.90
CA PHE A 29 8.84 3.59 -4.31
C PHE A 29 9.62 4.92 -4.34
N GLY A 30 10.90 4.93 -3.94
CA GLY A 30 11.70 6.15 -3.86
C GLY A 30 11.22 7.13 -2.79
N TYR A 31 10.57 6.64 -1.74
CA TYR A 31 10.18 7.49 -0.62
C TYR A 31 11.40 7.82 0.24
N THR A 32 11.52 9.08 0.64
CA THR A 32 12.62 9.56 1.49
C THR A 32 12.53 9.07 2.94
N ASN A 33 11.34 8.68 3.39
CA ASN A 33 11.10 8.17 4.74
C ASN A 33 10.09 7.01 4.71
N THR A 34 10.41 5.96 5.46
CA THR A 34 9.53 4.82 5.76
C THR A 34 8.17 5.26 6.33
N ASP A 35 8.08 6.37 7.07
CA ASP A 35 6.81 6.86 7.57
C ASP A 35 5.86 7.29 6.45
N ASN A 36 6.38 7.89 5.37
CA ASN A 36 5.56 8.21 4.21
C ASN A 36 4.98 6.94 3.57
N ALA A 37 5.79 5.88 3.49
CA ALA A 37 5.36 4.57 3.00
C ALA A 37 4.26 3.96 3.89
N LYS A 38 4.41 4.05 5.22
CA LYS A 38 3.39 3.60 6.20
C LYS A 38 2.09 4.39 6.07
N THR A 39 2.17 5.72 5.99
CA THR A 39 1.00 6.58 5.79
C THR A 39 0.30 6.26 4.47
N GLN A 40 1.06 6.04 3.39
CA GLN A 40 0.49 5.63 2.11
C GLN A 40 -0.19 4.27 2.20
N LYS A 41 0.45 3.27 2.82
CA LYS A 41 -0.16 1.95 3.07
C LYS A 41 -1.48 2.08 3.82
N TYR A 42 -1.52 2.91 4.87
CA TYR A 42 -2.74 3.15 5.63
C TYR A 42 -3.86 3.72 4.74
N LYS A 43 -3.58 4.77 3.96
CA LYS A 43 -4.55 5.35 3.01
C LYS A 43 -5.05 4.32 2.00
N CYS A 44 -4.15 3.51 1.46
CA CYS A 44 -4.48 2.43 0.53
C CYS A 44 -5.37 1.35 1.17
N LEU A 45 -5.11 1.00 2.43
CA LEU A 45 -5.94 0.07 3.19
C LEU A 45 -7.34 0.63 3.45
N GLN A 46 -7.46 1.93 3.78
CA GLN A 46 -8.77 2.56 3.93
C GLN A 46 -9.55 2.59 2.61
N ARG A 47 -8.87 2.87 1.49
CA ARG A 47 -9.49 2.79 0.15
C ARG A 47 -9.95 1.37 -0.17
N LEU A 48 -9.13 0.36 0.16
CA LEU A 48 -9.51 -1.04 0.01
C LEU A 48 -10.77 -1.36 0.82
N LYS A 49 -10.80 -0.99 2.10
CA LYS A 49 -11.98 -1.16 2.95
C LYS A 49 -13.21 -0.49 2.34
N LYS A 50 -13.07 0.73 1.84
CA LYS A 50 -14.17 1.47 1.22
C LYS A 50 -14.75 0.73 0.00
N ILE A 51 -13.90 0.16 -0.86
CA ILE A 51 -14.34 -0.60 -2.05
C ILE A 51 -15.09 -1.88 -1.66
N PHE A 52 -14.65 -2.57 -0.60
CA PHE A 52 -15.23 -3.86 -0.21
C PHE A 52 -16.40 -3.76 0.78
N PHE A 53 -16.47 -2.71 1.60
CA PHE A 53 -17.45 -2.56 2.67
C PHE A 53 -18.47 -1.43 2.47
N GLN A 54 -18.41 -0.63 1.39
CA GLN A 54 -19.49 0.32 1.06
C GLN A 54 -20.67 -0.31 0.30
N HIS A 55 -21.15 -1.46 0.76
CA HIS A 55 -22.48 -1.95 0.35
C HIS A 55 -23.54 -1.54 1.37
#